data_AF-A0A960QSA7-F1
#
_entry.id   AF-A0A960QSA7-F1
#
_cell.length_a   1.000
_cell.length_b   1.000
_cell.length_c   1.000
_cell.angle_alpha   90.00
_cell.angle_beta   90.00
_cell.angle_gamma   90.00
#
_symmetry.space_group_name_H-M   'P 1'
#
loop_
_entity.id
_entity.type
_entity.pdbx_description
1 polymer ?
#
loop_
_entity_poly.entity_id
_entity_poly.type
_entity_poly.pdbx_seq_one_letter_code
_entity_poly.pdbx_strand_id
1 'polypeptide(L)' 'MNIQGIYQFKISLLDIKPLIWRQILIEPENTLEDLHQVIQLSIGWEDYHLYSFNYGGQSFEFDGNVRPSTKLTSL' A
#
# COMPACT_ATOMS: atom_id res chain seq x y z
N MET A 1 -11.07 8.71 16.76
CA MET A 1 -11.99 7.56 16.86
C MET A 1 -11.14 6.31 16.72
N ASN A 2 -11.21 5.39 17.67
CA ASN A 2 -10.44 4.14 17.63
C ASN A 2 -11.25 3.13 16.80
N ILE A 3 -10.88 2.92 15.54
CA ILE A 3 -11.64 2.02 14.65
C ILE A 3 -11.14 0.59 14.91
N GLN A 4 -11.86 -0.19 15.71
CA GLN A 4 -11.67 -1.64 15.80
C GLN A 4 -12.17 -2.27 14.49
N GLY A 5 -11.29 -2.38 13.50
CA GLY A 5 -11.57 -3.04 12.22
C GLY A 5 -10.28 -3.42 11.51
N ILE A 6 -10.35 -4.35 10.57
CA ILE A 6 -9.22 -4.70 9.70
C ILE A 6 -9.53 -4.12 8.32
N TYR A 7 -8.55 -3.48 7.69
CA TYR A 7 -8.69 -3.06 6.31
C TYR A 7 -8.41 -4.25 5.39
N GLN A 8 -9.34 -4.50 4.47
CA GLN A 8 -9.22 -5.52 3.44
C GLN A 8 -9.01 -4.83 2.09
N PHE A 9 -7.83 -5.00 1.51
CA PHE A 9 -7.51 -4.49 0.19
C PHE A 9 -7.56 -5.59 -0.85
N LYS A 10 -8.05 -5.26 -2.04
CA LYS A 10 -7.82 -6.01 -3.27
C LYS A 10 -6.72 -5.31 -4.06
N ILE A 11 -5.61 -6.00 -4.29
CA ILE A 11 -4.51 -5.54 -5.12
C ILE A 11 -4.63 -6.23 -6.48
N SER A 12 -4.55 -5.48 -7.56
CA SER A 12 -4.52 -6.03 -8.92
C SER A 12 -3.42 -5.40 -9.74
N LEU A 13 -2.68 -6.22 -10.48
CA LEU A 13 -1.75 -5.72 -11.48
C LEU A 13 -2.55 -5.33 -12.73
N LEU A 14 -2.45 -4.06 -13.12
CA LEU A 14 -3.11 -3.54 -14.30
C LEU A 14 -2.41 -4.06 -15.57
N ASP A 15 -3.14 -4.02 -16.69
CA ASP A 15 -2.63 -4.35 -18.04
C ASP A 15 -2.11 -5.79 -18.27
N ILE A 16 -2.40 -6.72 -17.34
CA ILE A 16 -2.03 -8.13 -17.46
C ILE A 16 -3.27 -9.02 -17.66
N LYS A 17 -3.14 -10.04 -18.53
CA LYS A 17 -4.16 -11.09 -18.74
C LYS A 17 -3.53 -12.49 -18.63
N PRO A 18 -4.12 -13.42 -17.84
CA PRO A 18 -5.28 -13.23 -16.96
C PRO A 18 -4.98 -12.28 -15.79
N LEU A 19 -6.02 -11.68 -15.20
CA LEU A 19 -5.86 -10.72 -14.10
C LEU A 19 -5.12 -11.36 -12.91
N ILE A 20 -3.96 -10.81 -12.58
CA ILE A 20 -3.23 -11.17 -11.37
C ILE A 20 -3.69 -10.27 -10.23
N TRP A 21 -4.18 -10.87 -9.14
CA TRP A 21 -4.65 -10.14 -7.98
C TRP A 21 -4.36 -10.86 -6.65
N ARG A 22 -4.38 -10.10 -5.55
CA ARG A 22 -4.23 -10.58 -4.17
C ARG A 22 -5.25 -9.88 -3.27
N GLN A 23 -5.67 -10.57 -2.22
CA GLN A 23 -6.38 -9.97 -1.09
C GLN A 23 -5.43 -9.90 0.08
N ILE A 24 -5.34 -8.74 0.72
CA ILE A 24 -4.52 -8.54 1.92
C ILE A 24 -5.37 -7.96 3.03
N LEU A 25 -4.99 -8.29 4.26
CA LEU A 25 -5.56 -7.76 5.49
C LEU A 25 -4.46 -6.97 6.19
N ILE A 26 -4.77 -5.74 6.57
CA ILE A 26 -3.80 -4.85 7.22
C ILE A 26 -4.49 -4.07 8.34
N GLU A 27 -3.75 -3.77 9.41
CA GLU A 27 -4.30 -3.04 10.54
C GLU A 27 -4.46 -1.56 10.14
N PRO A 28 -5.52 -0.86 10.60
CA PRO A 28 -5.73 0.54 10.26
C PRO A 28 -4.59 1.46 10.73
N GLU A 29 -3.88 1.06 11.79
CA GLU A 29 -2.76 1.81 12.35
C GLU A 29 -1.46 1.68 11.53
N ASN A 30 -1.43 0.78 10.55
CA ASN A 30 -0.30 0.68 9.63
C ASN A 30 -0.19 1.92 8.73
N THR A 31 1.02 2.10 8.22
CA THR A 31 1.39 3.19 7.33
C THR A 31 1.29 2.80 5.85
N LEU A 32 1.39 3.78 4.96
CA LEU A 32 1.54 3.53 3.53
C LEU A 32 2.83 2.74 3.20
N GLU A 33 3.92 2.95 3.94
CA GLU A 33 5.13 2.13 3.82
C GLU A 33 4.87 0.66 4.20
N ASP A 34 4.14 0.40 5.29
CA ASP A 34 3.78 -0.97 5.66
C ASP A 34 2.91 -1.64 4.59
N LEU A 35 1.95 -0.88 4.03
CA LEU A 35 1.12 -1.35 2.92
C LEU A 35 1.98 -1.71 1.69
N HIS A 36 2.98 -0.87 1.36
CA HIS A 36 3.93 -1.16 0.28
C HIS A 36 4.69 -2.46 0.53
N GLN A 37 5.24 -2.67 1.73
CA GLN A 37 5.95 -3.91 2.05
C GLN A 37 5.05 -5.15 1.91
N VAL A 38 3.79 -5.07 2.35
CA VAL A 38 2.82 -6.16 2.17
C VAL A 38 2.52 -6.40 0.69
N ILE A 39 2.39 -5.34 -0.12
CA ILE A 39 2.21 -5.45 -1.58
C ILE A 39 3.42 -6.18 -2.20
N GLN A 40 4.64 -5.73 -1.91
CA GLN A 40 5.89 -6.33 -2.41
C GLN A 40 5.90 -7.83 -2.16
N LEU A 41 5.68 -8.25 -0.92
CA LEU A 41 5.65 -9.65 -0.51
C LEU A 41 4.52 -10.45 -1.19
N SER A 42 3.33 -9.87 -1.31
CA SER A 42 2.16 -10.56 -1.89
C SER A 42 2.31 -10.87 -3.38
N ILE A 43 3.09 -10.05 -4.09
CA ILE A 43 3.37 -10.17 -5.52
C ILE A 43 4.69 -10.92 -5.78
N GLY A 44 5.63 -10.92 -4.82
CA GLY A 44 6.96 -11.49 -4.97
C GLY A 44 7.97 -10.51 -5.59
N TRP A 45 7.83 -9.22 -5.28
CA TRP A 45 8.78 -8.18 -5.66
C TRP A 45 9.79 -7.92 -4.54
N GLU A 46 10.93 -7.34 -4.90
CA GLU A 46 12.11 -7.22 -4.04
C GLU A 46 12.46 -5.77 -3.66
N ASP A 47 11.51 -4.83 -3.78
CA ASP A 47 11.66 -3.42 -3.39
C ASP A 47 12.84 -2.68 -4.08
N TYR A 48 13.18 -3.04 -5.32
CA TYR A 48 14.30 -2.43 -6.06
C TYR A 48 13.97 -1.11 -6.76
N HIS A 49 12.70 -0.75 -6.86
CA HIS A 49 12.25 0.41 -7.62
C HIS A 49 11.48 1.37 -6.73
N LEU A 50 11.59 2.66 -7.07
CA LEU A 50 10.80 3.72 -6.46
C LEU A 50 9.31 3.46 -6.69
N TYR A 51 8.51 3.90 -5.72
CA TYR A 51 7.06 3.73 -5.74
C TYR A 51 6.38 4.99 -5.18
N SER A 52 5.11 5.16 -5.50
CA SER A 52 4.24 6.17 -4.88
C SER A 52 2.80 5.67 -4.77
N PHE A 53 2.05 6.21 -3.80
CA PHE A 53 0.62 6.04 -3.69
C PHE A 53 -0.11 7.31 -4.11
N ASN A 54 -1.19 7.19 -4.87
CA ASN A 54 -2.02 8.32 -5.27
C ASN A 54 -3.42 8.14 -4.70
N TYR A 55 -3.88 9.09 -3.87
CA TYR A 55 -5.20 9.04 -3.25
C TYR A 55 -5.71 10.46 -2.99
N GLY A 56 -6.99 10.72 -3.27
CA GLY A 56 -7.62 12.03 -3.02
C GLY A 56 -6.99 13.21 -3.77
N GLY A 57 -6.26 12.97 -4.86
CA GLY A 57 -5.50 14.00 -5.59
C GLY A 57 -4.13 14.34 -4.98
N GLN A 58 -3.71 13.60 -3.95
CA GLN A 58 -2.39 13.70 -3.34
C GLN A 58 -1.51 12.51 -3.76
N SER A 59 -0.21 12.77 -3.97
CA SER A 59 0.83 11.74 -4.13
C SER A 59 1.60 11.58 -2.81
N PHE A 60 1.86 10.33 -2.43
CA PHE A 60 2.68 9.95 -1.27
C PHE A 60 3.87 9.14 -1.79
N GLU A 61 5.07 9.69 -1.69
CA GLU A 61 6.29 9.12 -2.27
C GLU A 61 7.48 9.33 -1.34
N PHE A 62 8.60 8.66 -1.63
CA PHE A 62 9.85 8.87 -0.91
C PHE A 62 10.41 10.27 -1.19
N ASP A 63 10.56 11.09 -0.14
CA ASP A 63 11.02 12.48 -0.27
C ASP A 63 12.56 12.63 -0.34
N GLY A 64 13.29 11.51 -0.36
CA GLY A 64 14.75 11.47 -0.31
C GLY A 64 15.33 11.18 1.08
N ASN A 65 14.54 11.30 2.15
CA ASN A 65 14.96 11.05 3.52
C ASN A 65 14.01 10.12 4.28
N VAL A 66 12.71 10.24 4.06
CA VAL A 66 11.66 9.55 4.82
C VAL A 66 10.69 8.87 3.85
N ARG A 67 10.43 7.58 4.10
CA ARG A 67 9.39 6.83 3.36
C ARG A 67 7.99 7.25 3.84
N PRO A 68 6.94 7.12 3.01
CA PRO A 68 5.57 7.51 3.36
C PRO A 68 5.07 6.91 4.69
N SER A 69 5.03 7.73 5.74
CA SER A 69 4.61 7.34 7.09
C SER A 69 3.14 7.66 7.40
N THR A 70 2.40 8.17 6.41
CA THR A 70 0.95 8.45 6.55
C THR A 70 0.22 7.17 6.96
N LYS A 71 -0.51 7.23 8.07
CA LYS A 71 -1.34 6.13 8.55
C LYS A 71 -2.54 5.93 7.62
N LEU A 72 -2.94 4.67 7.44
CA LEU A 72 -4.12 4.33 6.63
C LEU A 72 -5.41 4.91 7.21
N THR A 73 -5.49 5.16 8.53
CA THR A 73 -6.61 5.87 9.18
C THR A 73 -6.71 7.35 8.84
N SER A 74 -5.69 7.93 8.19
CA SER A 74 -5.65 9.35 7.81
C SER A 74 -5.97 9.58 6.33
N LEU A 75 -6.25 8.51 5.58
CA LEU A 75 -6.78 8.51 4.21
C LEU A 75 -8.31 8.47 4.26
#